data_AF-I0I127-F1
#
_entry.id   AF-I0I127-F1
#
_cell.length_a   1.000
_cell.length_b   1.000
_cell.length_c   1.000
_cell.angle_alpha   90.00
_cell.angle_beta   90.00
_cell.angle_gamma   90.00
#
_symmetry.space_group_name_H-M   'P 1'
#
loop_
_entity.id
_entity.type
_entity.pdbx_description
1 polymer ?
#
loop_
_entity_poly.entity_id
_entity_poly.type
_entity_poly.pdbx_seq_one_letter_code
_entity_poly.pdbx_strand_id
1 'polypeptide(L)'
;MVTTVLGAMLLTWLIALWFRGSHHQPILAQPSAPQLGMHVARGDAAHMLAAREAGAEFVVVVFSWRDIEPVPNYLYWETPDAALRAADFAGLQVVARLDRPPQWALDTTSPTPWDLDAYATFVHHVIARYGERLAGVQVPLCPRTLLWQ
;
A
#
# COMPACT_ATOMS: atom_id res chain seq x y z
N MET A 1 -60.78 19.69 18.90
CA MET A 1 -59.50 20.40 19.12
C MET A 1 -58.36 19.49 19.59
N VAL A 2 -58.61 18.42 20.36
CA VAL A 2 -57.54 17.52 20.87
C VAL A 2 -56.91 16.61 19.79
N THR A 3 -57.69 16.17 18.80
CA THR A 3 -57.23 15.28 17.71
C THR A 3 -56.25 15.92 16.74
N THR A 4 -56.34 17.25 16.54
CA THR A 4 -55.43 17.99 15.64
C THR A 4 -54.03 18.13 16.24
N VAL A 5 -53.93 18.23 17.57
CA VAL A 5 -52.65 18.38 18.28
C VAL A 5 -51.86 17.07 18.29
N LEU A 6 -52.54 15.93 18.50
CA LEU A 6 -51.91 14.60 18.43
C LEU A 6 -51.34 14.29 17.04
N GLY A 7 -52.06 14.66 15.98
CA GLY A 7 -51.59 14.47 14.60
C GLY A 7 -50.33 15.29 14.28
N ALA A 8 -50.27 16.54 14.76
CA ALA A 8 -49.09 17.40 14.60
C ALA A 8 -47.88 16.89 15.39
N MET A 9 -48.09 16.31 16.58
CA MET A 9 -47.03 15.70 17.38
C MET A 9 -46.49 14.40 16.76
N LEU A 10 -47.35 13.59 16.16
CA LEU A 10 -46.93 12.36 15.48
C LEU A 10 -46.13 12.68 14.21
N LEU A 11 -46.55 13.71 13.47
CA LEU A 11 -45.85 14.17 12.27
C LEU A 11 -44.47 14.74 12.60
N THR A 12 -44.35 15.54 13.67
CA THR A 12 -43.05 16.03 14.14
C THR A 12 -42.15 14.89 14.63
N TRP A 13 -42.71 13.87 15.29
CA TRP A 13 -41.97 12.66 15.67
C TRP A 13 -41.46 11.87 14.46
N LEU A 14 -42.30 11.69 13.43
CA LEU A 14 -41.93 10.98 12.20
C LEU A 14 -40.88 11.74 11.39
N ILE A 15 -40.97 13.07 11.32
CA ILE A 15 -39.97 13.93 10.69
C ILE A 15 -38.64 13.84 11.46
N ALA A 16 -38.68 13.91 12.79
CA ALA A 16 -37.48 13.75 13.62
C ALA A 16 -36.81 12.38 13.45
N LEU A 17 -37.61 11.30 13.28
CA LEU A 17 -37.09 9.96 12.99
C LEU A 17 -36.41 9.89 11.60
N TRP A 18 -36.98 10.57 10.61
CA TRP A 18 -36.42 10.69 9.25
C TRP A 18 -35.05 11.40 9.23
N PHE A 19 -34.88 12.42 10.07
CA PHE A 19 -33.58 13.09 10.21
C PHE A 19 -32.57 12.28 11.04
N ARG A 20 -33.02 11.43 11.97
CA ARG A 20 -32.14 10.55 12.76
C ARG A 20 -31.55 9.39 11.97
N GLY A 21 -32.24 8.91 10.93
CA GLY A 21 -31.77 7.85 10.04
C GLY A 21 -30.74 8.29 8.99
N SER A 22 -30.54 9.61 8.84
CA SER A 22 -29.71 10.21 7.78
C SER A 22 -28.33 10.66 8.27
N HIS A 23 -27.87 10.17 9.42
CA HIS A 23 -26.47 10.35 9.80
C HIS A 23 -25.60 9.43 8.94
N HIS A 24 -25.38 9.83 7.69
CA HIS A 24 -24.12 9.51 7.02
C HIS A 24 -23.05 10.08 7.94
N GLN A 25 -22.47 9.21 8.79
CA GLN A 25 -21.26 9.54 9.49
C GLN A 25 -20.30 10.05 8.39
N PRO A 26 -19.80 11.30 8.45
CA PRO A 26 -18.71 11.67 7.59
C PRO A 26 -17.63 10.59 7.79
N ILE A 27 -16.92 10.22 6.72
CA ILE A 27 -15.72 9.37 6.81
C ILE A 27 -14.63 10.19 7.51
N LEU A 28 -14.87 10.50 8.78
CA LEU A 28 -13.86 10.79 9.76
C LEU A 28 -13.80 9.50 10.55
N ALA A 29 -13.35 8.43 9.88
CA ALA A 29 -12.85 7.26 10.57
C ALA A 29 -11.94 7.81 11.68
N GLN A 30 -12.28 7.53 12.94
CA GLN A 30 -11.36 7.83 14.04
C GLN A 30 -10.05 7.17 13.63
N PRO A 31 -8.96 7.93 13.41
CA PRO A 31 -7.73 7.29 13.01
C PRO A 31 -7.37 6.35 14.15
N SER A 32 -7.33 5.05 13.85
CA SER A 32 -6.56 4.12 14.66
C SER A 32 -5.19 4.75 14.90
N ALA A 33 -4.62 4.54 16.09
CA ALA A 33 -3.28 5.04 16.38
C ALA A 33 -2.36 4.77 15.16
N PRO A 34 -1.58 5.77 14.70
CA PRO A 34 -0.77 5.60 13.51
C PRO A 34 0.19 4.43 13.73
N GLN A 35 0.24 3.50 12.79
CA GLN A 35 1.16 2.37 12.84
C GLN A 35 2.57 2.86 12.53
N LEU A 36 3.55 2.44 13.34
CA LEU A 36 4.95 2.73 13.07
C LEU A 36 5.49 1.72 12.06
N GLY A 37 6.16 2.22 11.03
CA GLY A 37 6.89 1.36 10.08
C GLY A 37 8.27 1.90 9.75
N MET A 38 9.15 0.99 9.31
CA MET A 38 10.54 1.32 8.99
C MET A 38 10.87 0.98 7.54
N HIS A 39 11.57 1.90 6.87
CA HIS A 39 12.10 1.63 5.54
C HIS A 39 13.46 0.92 5.66
N VAL A 40 13.55 -0.28 5.11
CA VAL A 40 14.77 -1.09 5.12
C VAL A 40 15.29 -1.26 3.70
N ALA A 41 16.57 -0.93 3.50
CA ALA A 41 17.19 -1.04 2.18
C ALA A 41 17.42 -2.50 1.76
N ARG A 42 17.65 -3.39 2.73
CA ARG A 42 17.82 -4.83 2.54
C ARG A 42 16.84 -5.56 3.45
N GLY A 43 16.02 -6.43 2.86
CA GLY A 43 15.05 -7.23 3.60
C GLY A 43 15.66 -8.47 4.26
N ASP A 44 16.87 -8.40 4.83
CA ASP A 44 17.45 -9.55 5.53
C ASP A 44 16.96 -9.64 6.99
N ALA A 45 17.12 -10.81 7.61
CA ALA A 45 16.58 -11.10 8.94
C ALA A 45 17.12 -10.16 10.03
N ALA A 46 18.37 -9.71 9.92
CA ALA A 46 18.96 -8.81 10.92
C ALA A 46 18.24 -7.46 10.92
N HIS A 47 17.94 -6.89 9.75
CA HIS A 47 17.20 -5.64 9.65
C HIS A 47 15.73 -5.79 10.08
N MET A 48 15.08 -6.93 9.80
CA MET A 48 13.71 -7.18 10.24
C MET A 48 13.62 -7.27 11.77
N LEU A 49 14.53 -7.99 12.41
CA LEU A 49 14.57 -8.10 13.86
C LEU A 49 14.85 -6.74 14.50
N ALA A 50 15.82 -5.99 13.99
CA ALA A 50 16.11 -4.64 14.48
C ALA A 50 14.90 -3.69 14.34
N ALA A 51 14.17 -3.76 13.22
CA ALA A 51 12.95 -2.98 13.03
C ALA A 51 11.87 -3.35 14.05
N ARG A 52 11.70 -4.65 14.33
CA ARG A 52 10.76 -5.14 15.33
C ARG A 52 11.15 -4.70 16.74
N GLU A 53 12.42 -4.81 17.10
CA GLU A 53 12.95 -4.36 18.40
C GLU A 53 12.74 -2.85 18.61
N ALA A 54 12.82 -2.06 17.54
CA ALA A 54 12.55 -0.64 17.56
C ALA A 54 11.03 -0.28 17.51
N GLY A 55 10.15 -1.28 17.57
CA GLY A 55 8.71 -1.10 17.68
C GLY A 55 7.95 -0.97 16.37
N ALA A 56 8.55 -1.30 15.22
CA ALA A 56 7.85 -1.30 13.95
C ALA A 56 6.79 -2.41 13.89
N GLU A 57 5.64 -2.12 13.27
CA GLU A 57 4.59 -3.09 12.96
C GLU A 57 4.69 -3.55 11.50
N PHE A 58 5.24 -2.71 10.63
CA PHE A 58 5.50 -3.02 9.22
C PHE A 58 6.85 -2.47 8.76
N VAL A 59 7.33 -3.02 7.65
CA VAL A 59 8.53 -2.55 6.97
C VAL A 59 8.24 -2.23 5.52
N VAL A 60 8.91 -1.21 5.00
CA VAL A 60 8.94 -0.91 3.58
C VAL A 60 10.23 -1.47 3.01
N VAL A 61 10.12 -2.42 2.08
CA VAL A 61 11.27 -3.12 1.48
C VAL A 61 11.33 -2.82 0.00
N VAL A 62 12.52 -2.47 -0.50
CA VAL A 62 12.73 -2.25 -1.94
C VAL A 62 12.75 -3.57 -2.69
N PHE A 63 11.78 -3.76 -3.57
CA PHE A 63 11.75 -4.83 -4.57
C PHE A 63 12.33 -4.25 -5.85
N SER A 64 13.61 -4.52 -6.07
CA SER A 64 14.37 -4.03 -7.21
C SER A 64 13.90 -4.72 -8.49
N TRP A 65 13.25 -3.98 -9.39
CA TRP A 65 12.77 -4.50 -10.66
C TRP A 65 13.92 -5.09 -11.48
N ARG A 66 15.09 -4.42 -11.51
CA ARG A 66 16.28 -4.94 -12.18
C ARG A 66 16.82 -6.25 -11.61
N ASP A 67 16.71 -6.48 -10.31
CA ASP A 67 17.19 -7.73 -9.71
C ASP A 67 16.18 -8.87 -9.90
N ILE A 68 14.89 -8.52 -9.92
CA ILE A 68 13.80 -9.47 -10.13
C ILE A 68 13.67 -9.81 -11.62
N GLU A 69 13.79 -8.85 -12.53
CA GLU A 69 13.62 -9.03 -13.97
C GLU A 69 14.79 -8.40 -14.74
N PRO A 70 16.00 -8.96 -14.63
CA PRO A 70 17.19 -8.42 -15.30
C PRO A 70 17.08 -8.51 -16.83
N VAL A 71 16.27 -9.44 -17.34
CA VAL A 71 15.97 -9.65 -18.76
C VAL A 71 14.45 -9.81 -18.91
N PRO A 72 13.82 -9.27 -19.97
CA PRO A 72 12.37 -9.32 -20.13
C PRO A 72 11.82 -10.75 -20.01
N ASN A 73 10.78 -10.93 -19.20
CA ASN A 73 10.10 -12.20 -18.91
C ASN A 73 10.95 -13.27 -18.19
N TYR A 74 12.14 -12.93 -17.68
CA TYR A 74 12.95 -13.82 -16.84
C TYR A 74 12.98 -13.30 -15.39
N LEU A 75 12.15 -13.92 -14.54
CA LEU A 75 11.87 -13.47 -13.18
C LEU A 75 12.64 -14.28 -12.11
N TYR A 76 13.39 -13.58 -11.26
CA TYR A 76 14.14 -14.11 -10.13
C TYR A 76 13.51 -13.63 -8.82
N TRP A 77 12.95 -14.56 -8.06
CA TRP A 77 12.17 -14.26 -6.84
C TRP A 77 12.93 -14.47 -5.54
N GLU A 78 14.21 -14.85 -5.60
CA GLU A 78 15.00 -15.24 -4.42
C GLU A 78 15.03 -14.15 -3.33
N THR A 79 15.35 -12.91 -3.72
CA THR A 79 15.47 -11.79 -2.78
C THR A 79 14.14 -11.39 -2.16
N PRO A 80 13.04 -11.17 -2.93
CA PRO A 80 11.71 -10.94 -2.34
C PRO A 80 11.23 -12.10 -1.45
N ASP A 81 11.45 -13.35 -1.88
CA ASP A 81 11.04 -14.52 -1.10
C ASP A 81 11.79 -14.60 0.24
N ALA A 82 13.10 -14.31 0.23
CA ALA A 82 13.90 -14.23 1.44
C ALA A 82 13.42 -13.09 2.37
N ALA A 83 13.08 -11.94 1.80
CA ALA A 83 12.59 -10.79 2.56
C ALA A 83 11.25 -11.06 3.25
N LEU A 84 10.31 -11.69 2.55
CA LEU A 84 9.04 -12.07 3.15
C LEU A 84 9.22 -13.13 4.24
N ARG A 85 10.08 -14.13 4.04
CA ARG A 85 10.39 -15.10 5.11
C ARG A 85 11.01 -14.44 6.34
N ALA A 86 11.89 -13.47 6.14
CA ALA A 86 12.50 -12.71 7.24
C ALA A 86 11.47 -11.87 8.00
N ALA A 87 10.53 -11.25 7.29
CA ALA A 87 9.45 -10.48 7.90
C ALA A 87 8.45 -11.38 8.64
N ASP A 88 8.07 -12.51 8.05
CA ASP A 88 7.22 -13.53 8.68
C ASP A 88 7.85 -14.01 10.00
N PHE A 89 9.17 -14.27 9.99
CA PHE A 89 9.91 -14.65 11.19
C PHE A 89 9.93 -13.56 12.27
N ALA A 90 10.06 -12.29 11.88
CA ALA A 90 10.06 -11.15 12.80
C ALA A 90 8.66 -10.70 13.24
N GLY A 91 7.59 -11.28 12.68
CA GLY A 91 6.21 -10.85 12.93
C GLY A 91 5.92 -9.45 12.42
N LEU A 92 6.47 -9.10 11.25
CA LEU A 92 6.31 -7.80 10.59
C LEU A 92 5.51 -7.94 9.30
N GLN A 93 4.69 -6.94 9.01
CA GLN A 93 4.05 -6.82 7.70
C GLN A 93 5.01 -6.19 6.67
N VAL A 94 4.88 -6.55 5.40
CA VAL A 94 5.73 -6.00 4.33
C VAL A 94 4.92 -5.12 3.39
N VAL A 95 5.43 -3.91 3.16
CA VAL A 95 5.04 -3.02 2.09
C VAL A 95 6.14 -3.08 1.02
N ALA A 96 5.82 -3.60 -0.16
CA ALA A 96 6.79 -3.70 -1.25
C ALA A 96 6.89 -2.38 -1.99
N ARG A 97 8.08 -1.77 -2.00
CA ARG A 97 8.39 -0.61 -2.84
C ARG A 97 9.02 -1.07 -4.13
N LEU A 98 8.31 -0.89 -5.23
CA LEU A 98 8.76 -1.31 -6.56
C LEU A 98 9.64 -0.20 -7.14
N ASP A 99 10.93 -0.46 -7.35
CA ASP A 99 11.88 0.57 -7.78
C ASP A 99 12.99 -0.04 -8.64
N ARG A 100 13.92 0.79 -9.14
CA ARG A 100 15.13 0.42 -9.88
C ARG A 100 14.83 -0.36 -11.16
N PRO A 101 14.29 0.32 -12.20
CA PRO A 101 14.06 -0.33 -13.49
C PRO A 101 15.35 -0.92 -14.07
N PRO A 102 15.27 -2.07 -14.76
CA PRO A 102 16.37 -2.60 -15.55
C PRO A 102 16.64 -1.73 -16.78
N GLN A 103 17.86 -1.85 -17.35
CA GLN A 103 18.26 -1.05 -18.51
C GLN A 103 17.35 -1.26 -19.72
N TRP A 104 16.83 -2.48 -19.93
CA TRP A 104 15.95 -2.81 -21.05
C TRP A 104 14.58 -2.12 -20.95
N ALA A 105 14.15 -1.75 -19.74
CA ALA A 105 12.86 -1.11 -19.49
C ALA A 105 12.96 0.43 -19.44
N LEU A 106 14.15 1.01 -19.65
CA LEU A 106 14.32 2.45 -19.64
C LEU A 106 13.76 3.06 -20.94
N ASP A 107 12.97 4.12 -20.79
CA ASP A 107 12.44 4.90 -21.89
C ASP A 107 12.56 6.39 -21.53
N THR A 108 13.39 7.10 -22.29
CA THR A 108 13.64 8.54 -22.07
C THR A 108 12.55 9.43 -22.68
N THR A 109 11.67 8.86 -23.51
CA THR A 109 10.57 9.56 -24.17
C THR A 109 9.29 9.54 -23.34
N SER A 110 9.16 8.57 -22.43
CA SER A 110 8.03 8.44 -21.51
C SER A 110 8.00 9.54 -20.42
N PRO A 111 6.82 9.89 -19.87
CA PRO A 111 6.70 10.74 -18.68
C PRO A 111 7.44 10.19 -17.45
N THR A 112 7.49 8.86 -17.33
CA THR A 112 8.39 8.13 -16.43
C THR A 112 9.70 7.81 -17.17
N PRO A 113 10.86 7.77 -16.50
CA PRO A 113 12.11 7.38 -17.17
C PRO A 113 12.21 5.87 -17.47
N TRP A 114 11.07 5.22 -17.70
CA TRP A 114 10.89 3.80 -18.02
C TRP A 114 9.58 3.56 -18.78
N ASP A 115 9.54 2.45 -19.51
CA ASP A 115 8.37 1.94 -20.23
C ASP A 115 7.25 1.57 -19.23
N LEU A 116 6.09 2.21 -19.38
CA LEU A 116 4.94 2.03 -18.50
C LEU A 116 4.25 0.68 -18.70
N ASP A 117 4.24 0.13 -19.92
CA ASP A 117 3.60 -1.15 -20.21
C ASP A 117 4.44 -2.30 -19.65
N ALA A 118 5.76 -2.21 -19.80
CA ALA A 118 6.70 -3.11 -19.14
C ALA A 118 6.56 -3.04 -17.61
N TYR A 119 6.43 -1.83 -17.07
CA TYR A 119 6.27 -1.65 -15.63
C TYR A 119 4.94 -2.21 -15.11
N ALA A 120 3.83 -1.98 -15.83
CA ALA A 120 2.53 -2.55 -15.49
C ALA A 120 2.55 -4.08 -15.49
N THR A 121 3.25 -4.69 -16.45
CA THR A 121 3.47 -6.14 -16.52
C THR A 121 4.24 -6.65 -15.31
N PHE A 122 5.33 -5.97 -14.93
CA PHE A 122 6.09 -6.29 -13.73
C PHE A 122 5.26 -6.18 -12.45
N VAL A 123 4.50 -5.08 -12.27
CA VAL A 123 3.59 -4.90 -11.14
C VAL A 123 2.57 -6.04 -11.07
N HIS A 124 2.01 -6.44 -12.22
CA HIS A 124 1.08 -7.56 -12.30
C HIS A 124 1.72 -8.87 -11.81
N HIS A 125 2.96 -9.18 -12.22
CA HIS A 125 3.67 -10.36 -11.73
C HIS A 125 3.89 -10.33 -10.21
N VAL A 126 4.24 -9.18 -9.64
CA VAL A 126 4.43 -9.02 -8.19
C VAL A 126 3.11 -9.23 -7.43
N ILE A 127 2.03 -8.58 -7.87
CA ILE A 127 0.72 -8.70 -7.22
C ILE A 127 0.17 -10.13 -7.35
N ALA A 128 0.31 -10.77 -8.51
CA ALA A 128 -0.11 -12.15 -8.71
C ALA A 128 0.62 -13.13 -7.77
N ARG A 129 1.89 -12.86 -7.44
CA ARG A 129 2.70 -13.73 -6.58
C ARG A 129 2.54 -13.43 -5.09
N TYR A 130 2.43 -12.16 -4.71
CA TYR A 130 2.57 -11.71 -3.32
C TYR A 130 1.39 -10.92 -2.78
N GLY A 131 0.35 -10.66 -3.58
CA GLY A 131 -0.75 -9.76 -3.21
C GLY A 131 -1.40 -10.08 -1.86
N GLU A 132 -1.55 -11.37 -1.51
CA GLU A 132 -2.14 -11.80 -0.23
C GLU A 132 -1.18 -11.70 0.96
N ARG A 133 0.13 -11.58 0.71
CA ARG A 133 1.18 -11.53 1.74
C ARG A 133 1.68 -10.12 2.03
N LEU A 134 1.41 -9.19 1.13
CA LEU A 134 1.84 -7.80 1.27
C LEU A 134 0.73 -6.98 1.95
N ALA A 135 1.12 -6.16 2.92
CA ALA A 135 0.22 -5.15 3.49
C ALA A 135 -0.02 -3.99 2.52
N GLY A 136 0.85 -3.82 1.52
CA GLY A 136 0.67 -2.83 0.47
C GLY A 136 1.80 -2.82 -0.54
N VAL A 137 1.58 -2.08 -1.62
CA VAL A 137 2.58 -1.84 -2.67
C VAL A 137 2.75 -0.34 -2.87
N GLN A 138 3.99 0.12 -2.79
CA GLN A 138 4.37 1.48 -3.16
C GLN A 138 4.84 1.50 -4.60
N VAL A 139 4.02 2.13 -5.43
CA VAL A 139 4.38 2.51 -6.80
C VAL A 139 5.09 3.86 -6.70
N PRO A 140 6.30 4.02 -7.28
CA PRO A 140 7.03 5.27 -7.21
C PRO A 140 6.23 6.34 -7.95
N LEU A 141 5.84 7.37 -7.20
CA LEU A 141 4.99 8.45 -7.70
C LEU A 141 5.74 9.41 -8.63
N CYS A 142 7.08 9.46 -8.59
CA CYS A 142 7.86 10.56 -9.16
C CYS A 142 7.97 10.46 -10.69
N PRO A 143 7.26 11.32 -11.45
CA PRO A 143 7.43 11.45 -12.88
C PRO A 143 8.41 12.59 -13.12
N ARG A 144 9.63 12.27 -13.56
CA ARG A 144 10.63 13.21 -14.12
C ARG A 144 11.55 13.97 -13.13
N THR A 145 12.85 13.67 -13.28
CA THR A 145 14.06 14.45 -12.97
C THR A 145 14.10 15.26 -11.67
N LEU A 146 14.78 14.73 -10.67
CA LEU A 146 15.84 15.36 -9.86
C LEU A 146 16.10 14.44 -8.67
N LEU A 147 17.33 14.42 -8.18
CA LEU A 147 17.79 13.66 -7.00
C LEU A 147 18.13 12.19 -7.28
N TRP A 148 19.21 11.93 -8.03
CA TRP A 148 20.25 10.95 -7.68
C TRP A 148 21.49 11.27 -8.56
N GLN A 149 22.20 12.35 -8.22
CA GLN A 149 23.65 12.44 -8.44
C GLN A 149 24.34 11.92 -7.19
#